data_AF-V7BHU8-F1
#
_entry.id   AF-V7BHU8-F1
#
_cell.length_a   1.000
_cell.length_b   1.000
_cell.length_c   1.000
_cell.angle_alpha   90.00
_cell.angle_beta   90.00
_cell.angle_gamma   90.00
#
_symmetry.space_group_name_H-M   'P 1'
#
loop_
_entity.id
_entity.type
_entity.pdbx_description
1 polymer ?
#
loop_
_entity_poly.entity_id
_entity_poly.type
_entity_poly.pdbx_seq_one_letter_code
_entity_poly.pdbx_strand_id
1 'polypeptide(L)'
;MDLSDTPEALILTSLQDEKEPLKDDSAIGSNAYKDVTKDKTFDLQSVSSYSSGEGLPYAPDGWPNAGDVWGWKVAGRRSKGGYFTDRSLIPPASLQKGTRKLEFRSKADIKRYLHSNFPNMTLEAFFALFSWMIPSAEETPTKVEDDDTGSQRKSRRKSVGRPRKSSALVPVRPCVTPDQVAKFDAYLDNLDDMLDMPHTETTASDHATCASALDAESIECCKKKLSSLLALDFPSLVSSNDVAEVAILASQIREDPNLTVDQLFKLKLVEQVPLAGEAFLEAKESIEEADKRMADLQAKKLEIPTLKKEYNELKEKLSEREAEMDISTLSIKEIDDQIRQLQLKRNRISSALETMQKDKDKLTSELSNVANSISTIVNEIQSGLSQKSKWDLKKANNVRRVAEIQEKFVTLRGLTF
;
A
#
# COMPACT_ATOMS: atom_id res chain seq x y z
N MET A 1 -5.84 65.94 46.91
CA MET A 1 -4.85 66.57 46.04
C MET A 1 -3.87 65.48 45.65
N ASP A 2 -4.00 64.79 44.52
CA ASP A 2 -4.99 64.77 43.42
C ASP A 2 -5.09 63.27 42.96
N LEU A 3 -6.18 62.71 42.40
CA LEU A 3 -6.77 62.95 41.06
C LEU A 3 -5.68 63.03 39.96
N SER A 4 -5.68 62.28 38.87
CA SER A 4 -6.67 61.40 38.24
C SER A 4 -6.01 60.56 37.13
N ASP A 5 -6.73 59.54 36.65
CA ASP A 5 -6.77 59.02 35.27
C ASP A 5 -5.49 58.71 34.47
N THR A 6 -5.30 57.42 34.18
CA THR A 6 -5.08 56.95 32.80
C THR A 6 -6.35 57.17 31.95
N PRO A 7 -6.19 57.40 30.63
CA PRO A 7 -6.87 56.46 29.73
C PRO A 7 -6.03 55.99 28.53
N GLU A 8 -6.38 54.82 28.01
CA GLU A 8 -5.99 54.35 26.68
C GLU A 8 -6.59 55.24 25.58
N ALA A 9 -5.94 55.29 24.41
CA ALA A 9 -6.57 55.75 23.18
C ALA A 9 -6.19 54.83 22.01
N LEU A 10 -7.20 54.19 21.44
CA LEU A 10 -7.13 53.41 20.20
C LEU A 10 -6.93 54.34 19.00
N ILE A 11 -6.18 53.90 17.99
CA ILE A 11 -6.30 54.45 16.63
C ILE A 11 -6.52 53.31 15.64
N LEU A 12 -7.60 53.43 14.88
CA LEU A 12 -8.00 52.59 13.76
C LEU A 12 -8.56 53.53 12.67
N THR A 13 -8.53 53.09 11.41
CA THR A 13 -9.17 53.67 10.20
C THR A 13 -8.43 54.77 9.39
N SER A 14 -8.01 54.40 8.17
CA SER A 14 -8.52 54.90 6.86
C SER A 14 -7.79 54.06 5.80
N LEU A 15 -8.38 53.23 4.93
CA LEU A 15 -9.57 53.35 4.07
C LEU A 15 -9.39 54.40 2.97
N GLN A 16 -9.13 53.92 1.74
CA GLN A 16 -9.32 54.64 0.48
C GLN A 16 -9.48 53.62 -0.66
N ASP A 17 -10.21 54.03 -1.69
CA ASP A 17 -11.10 53.15 -2.48
C ASP A 17 -10.66 53.00 -3.95
N GLU A 18 -11.07 51.87 -4.54
CA GLU A 18 -11.47 51.68 -5.95
C GLU A 18 -10.74 52.44 -7.09
N LYS A 19 -10.11 51.66 -7.99
CA LYS A 19 -10.53 51.65 -9.41
C LYS A 19 -10.03 50.47 -10.24
N GLU A 20 -10.99 49.78 -10.85
CA GLU A 20 -10.80 48.81 -11.94
C GLU A 20 -10.29 49.50 -13.24
N PRO A 21 -9.74 48.75 -14.21
CA PRO A 21 -10.62 48.21 -15.25
C PRO A 21 -10.28 46.80 -15.78
N LEU A 22 -11.34 46.09 -16.17
CA LEU A 22 -11.30 44.86 -16.98
C LEU A 22 -10.38 44.92 -18.22
N LYS A 23 -9.63 43.83 -18.43
CA LYS A 23 -9.42 43.23 -19.76
C LYS A 23 -9.35 41.70 -19.65
N ASP A 24 -10.31 41.03 -20.27
CA ASP A 24 -10.14 39.64 -20.70
C ASP A 24 -9.02 39.54 -21.74
N ASP A 25 -8.23 38.49 -21.66
CA ASP A 25 -7.90 37.66 -22.83
C ASP A 25 -7.35 36.30 -22.40
N SER A 26 -7.70 35.26 -23.16
CA SER A 26 -7.55 33.85 -22.79
C SER A 26 -6.11 33.32 -22.88
N ALA A 27 -5.66 32.58 -21.87
CA ALA A 27 -4.68 31.50 -22.04
C ALA A 27 -4.84 30.40 -20.98
N ILE A 28 -4.92 29.14 -21.43
CA ILE A 28 -4.96 27.94 -20.59
C ILE A 28 -3.60 27.77 -19.89
N GLY A 29 -3.59 27.81 -18.56
CA GLY A 29 -2.40 27.59 -17.72
C GLY A 29 -2.68 26.58 -16.62
N SER A 30 -1.91 25.50 -16.58
CA SER A 30 -2.01 24.44 -15.58
C SER A 30 -1.39 24.83 -14.23
N ASN A 31 -1.66 23.99 -13.22
CA ASN A 31 -1.04 23.93 -11.88
C ASN A 31 -1.52 24.93 -10.82
N ALA A 32 -2.45 24.44 -9.99
CA ALA A 32 -2.53 24.81 -8.58
C ALA A 32 -2.73 23.54 -7.71
N TYR A 33 -1.75 22.64 -7.72
CA TYR A 33 -1.61 21.64 -6.66
C TYR A 33 -1.29 22.39 -5.35
N LYS A 34 -2.33 22.80 -4.61
CA LYS A 34 -2.19 23.34 -3.26
C LYS A 34 -2.44 22.23 -2.24
N ASP A 35 -1.34 21.72 -1.72
CA ASP A 35 -1.11 21.63 -0.28
C ASP A 35 -2.33 21.29 0.59
N VAL A 36 -2.66 19.99 0.63
CA VAL A 36 -3.45 19.39 1.72
C VAL A 36 -2.91 17.99 2.04
N THR A 37 -1.66 17.90 2.51
CA THR A 37 -1.29 16.81 3.44
C THR A 37 -1.81 17.15 4.83
N LYS A 38 -3.14 17.17 4.96
CA LYS A 38 -3.82 17.05 6.24
C LYS A 38 -4.31 15.62 6.33
N ASP A 39 -3.89 14.90 7.36
CA ASP A 39 -4.35 13.55 7.63
C ASP A 39 -5.88 13.57 7.82
N LYS A 40 -6.60 13.16 6.76
CA LYS A 40 -8.03 12.88 6.83
C LYS A 40 -8.23 11.58 7.58
N THR A 41 -8.05 11.62 8.90
CA THR A 41 -8.51 10.57 9.82
C THR A 41 -10.02 10.55 9.76
N PHE A 42 -10.57 9.75 8.85
CA PHE A 42 -11.99 9.54 8.72
C PHE A 42 -12.50 8.70 9.91
N ASP A 43 -13.53 9.19 10.60
CA ASP A 43 -14.23 8.40 11.63
C ASP A 43 -15.01 7.25 10.95
N LEU A 44 -14.38 6.08 10.85
CA LEU A 44 -14.93 4.93 10.12
C LEU A 44 -16.07 4.24 10.92
N GLN A 45 -17.31 4.58 10.58
CA GLN A 45 -18.51 3.93 11.13
C GLN A 45 -18.73 2.52 10.57
N SER A 46 -18.77 1.51 11.44
CA SER A 46 -19.07 0.13 11.07
C SER A 46 -20.43 -0.02 10.36
N VAL A 47 -20.47 -0.76 9.25
CA VAL A 47 -21.68 -0.96 8.44
C VAL A 47 -22.17 -2.41 8.45
N SER A 48 -23.47 -2.62 8.19
CA SER A 48 -24.06 -3.95 8.10
C SER A 48 -23.73 -4.66 6.78
N SER A 49 -23.92 -5.98 6.76
CA SER A 49 -23.80 -6.78 5.52
C SER A 49 -24.81 -6.32 4.46
N TYR A 50 -24.44 -6.36 3.18
CA TYR A 50 -25.28 -5.93 2.05
C TYR A 50 -25.64 -4.44 2.00
N SER A 51 -25.02 -3.61 2.85
CA SER A 51 -25.19 -2.16 2.81
C SER A 51 -24.55 -1.50 1.59
N SER A 52 -25.07 -0.33 1.26
CA SER A 52 -24.55 0.57 0.22
C SER A 52 -24.78 2.02 0.64
N GLY A 53 -23.91 2.90 0.17
CA GLY A 53 -24.02 4.34 0.37
C GLY A 53 -23.23 5.10 -0.69
N GLU A 54 -23.07 6.41 -0.49
CA GLU A 54 -22.42 7.31 -1.43
C GLU A 54 -21.44 8.21 -0.68
N GLY A 55 -20.37 8.64 -1.37
CA GLY A 55 -19.37 9.56 -0.87
C GLY A 55 -18.52 9.06 0.30
N LEU A 56 -17.98 10.02 1.03
CA LEU A 56 -17.08 9.82 2.15
C LEU A 56 -17.78 9.12 3.34
N PRO A 57 -17.07 8.30 4.13
CA PRO A 57 -15.63 8.03 4.05
C PRO A 57 -15.26 6.85 3.13
N TYR A 58 -16.21 6.20 2.46
CA TYR A 58 -16.00 4.89 1.80
C TYR A 58 -15.95 4.91 0.26
N ALA A 59 -16.17 6.07 -0.34
CA ALA A 59 -15.99 6.36 -1.76
C ALA A 59 -15.52 7.82 -1.96
N PRO A 60 -14.90 8.16 -3.11
CA PRO A 60 -14.58 9.54 -3.44
C PRO A 60 -15.82 10.46 -3.48
N ASP A 61 -15.59 11.74 -3.20
CA ASP A 61 -16.56 12.82 -3.36
C ASP A 61 -15.87 14.01 -4.03
N GLY A 62 -16.58 14.72 -4.90
CA GLY A 62 -16.07 15.82 -5.72
C GLY A 62 -15.02 15.42 -6.77
N TRP A 63 -15.01 14.17 -7.24
CA TRP A 63 -14.04 13.69 -8.23
C TRP A 63 -14.66 12.77 -9.29
N PRO A 64 -14.32 12.89 -10.60
CA PRO A 64 -13.33 13.80 -11.18
C PRO A 64 -13.80 15.25 -11.34
N ASN A 65 -15.11 15.52 -11.37
CA ASN A 65 -15.66 16.86 -11.45
C ASN A 65 -16.24 17.30 -10.10
N ALA A 66 -16.33 18.60 -9.85
CA ALA A 66 -17.03 19.13 -8.69
C ALA A 66 -18.51 18.68 -8.71
N GLY A 67 -18.98 18.05 -7.64
CA GLY A 67 -20.32 17.45 -7.54
C GLY A 67 -20.41 15.97 -7.95
N ASP A 68 -19.33 15.34 -8.41
CA ASP A 68 -19.29 13.90 -8.66
C ASP A 68 -19.17 13.09 -7.36
N VAL A 69 -20.26 12.43 -6.96
CA VAL A 69 -20.29 11.53 -5.79
C VAL A 69 -20.18 10.07 -6.24
N TRP A 70 -19.23 9.32 -5.68
CA TRP A 70 -19.09 7.89 -5.95
C TRP A 70 -19.93 7.05 -4.98
N GLY A 71 -20.54 5.98 -5.48
CA GLY A 71 -21.20 4.98 -4.64
C GLY A 71 -20.24 3.91 -4.11
N TRP A 72 -20.55 3.35 -2.95
CA TRP A 72 -19.93 2.15 -2.40
C TRP A 72 -20.98 1.12 -2.01
N LYS A 73 -20.58 -0.16 -1.99
CA LYS A 73 -21.39 -1.25 -1.44
C LYS A 73 -20.52 -2.39 -0.93
N VAL A 74 -21.08 -3.20 -0.05
CA VAL A 74 -20.46 -4.40 0.51
C VAL A 74 -21.36 -5.62 0.35
N ALA A 75 -20.78 -6.81 0.23
CA ALA A 75 -21.48 -8.09 0.34
C ALA A 75 -21.05 -8.83 1.62
N GLY A 76 -21.63 -10.01 1.91
CA GLY A 76 -21.46 -10.68 3.21
C GLY A 76 -20.06 -11.20 3.57
N ARG A 77 -19.06 -11.21 2.67
CA ARG A 77 -17.73 -11.76 2.96
C ARG A 77 -16.87 -10.79 3.76
N ARG A 78 -16.46 -11.24 4.94
CA ARG A 78 -15.64 -10.47 5.90
C ARG A 78 -14.27 -11.11 6.08
N SER A 79 -13.26 -10.27 6.29
CA SER A 79 -11.90 -10.65 6.64
C SER A 79 -11.77 -10.91 8.14
N LYS A 80 -10.70 -11.60 8.56
CA LYS A 80 -10.42 -11.84 10.00
C LYS A 80 -10.21 -10.55 10.82
N GLY A 81 -9.92 -9.43 10.16
CA GLY A 81 -9.75 -8.12 10.81
C GLY A 81 -11.04 -7.29 10.89
N GLY A 82 -12.22 -7.88 10.66
CA GLY A 82 -13.50 -7.18 10.78
C GLY A 82 -13.90 -6.33 9.57
N TYR A 83 -13.12 -6.29 8.48
CA TYR A 83 -13.45 -5.51 7.29
C TYR A 83 -14.09 -6.35 6.18
N PHE A 84 -14.99 -5.75 5.39
CA PHE A 84 -15.55 -6.38 4.20
C PHE A 84 -14.49 -6.61 3.11
N THR A 85 -14.45 -7.82 2.55
CA THR A 85 -13.57 -8.19 1.45
C THR A 85 -14.26 -7.97 0.10
N ASP A 86 -15.53 -8.38 0.01
CA ASP A 86 -16.33 -8.27 -1.20
C ASP A 86 -16.99 -6.87 -1.24
N ARG A 87 -16.18 -5.83 -1.44
CA ARG A 87 -16.64 -4.43 -1.59
C ARG A 87 -16.57 -3.96 -3.04
N SER A 88 -17.40 -3.01 -3.41
CA SER A 88 -17.38 -2.39 -4.74
C SER A 88 -17.40 -0.87 -4.68
N LEU A 89 -16.89 -0.23 -5.74
CA LEU A 89 -17.17 1.17 -6.06
C LEU A 89 -18.12 1.24 -7.26
N ILE A 90 -18.97 2.26 -7.25
CA ILE A 90 -19.90 2.61 -8.30
C ILE A 90 -19.52 4.04 -8.74
N PRO A 91 -19.08 4.25 -9.98
CA PRO A 91 -18.72 5.59 -10.44
C PRO A 91 -19.97 6.49 -10.59
N PRO A 92 -19.80 7.82 -10.47
CA PRO A 92 -20.86 8.82 -10.69
C PRO A 92 -21.45 8.73 -12.10
N ALA A 93 -22.65 9.30 -12.28
CA ALA A 93 -23.36 9.28 -13.56
C ALA A 93 -22.54 9.88 -14.73
N SER A 94 -21.73 10.90 -14.46
CA SER A 94 -20.78 11.53 -15.40
C SER A 94 -19.78 10.55 -16.04
N LEU A 95 -19.48 9.44 -15.35
CA LEU A 95 -18.53 8.41 -15.79
C LEU A 95 -19.19 7.13 -16.30
N GLN A 96 -20.51 7.00 -16.18
CA GLN A 96 -21.25 5.84 -16.67
C GLN A 96 -21.53 5.97 -18.18
N LYS A 97 -20.58 5.49 -18.99
CA LYS A 97 -20.70 5.44 -20.46
C LYS A 97 -21.52 4.21 -20.90
N GLY A 98 -22.80 4.41 -21.21
CA GLY A 98 -23.69 3.42 -21.81
C GLY A 98 -24.80 2.90 -20.88
N THR A 99 -25.60 1.95 -21.37
CA THR A 99 -26.80 1.43 -20.67
C THR A 99 -26.53 0.44 -19.55
N ARG A 100 -25.27 0.00 -19.37
CA ARG A 100 -24.88 -0.94 -18.30
C ARG A 100 -24.23 -0.16 -17.16
N LYS A 101 -24.79 -0.32 -15.95
CA LYS A 101 -24.23 0.25 -14.72
C LYS A 101 -22.80 -0.27 -14.51
N LEU A 102 -21.82 0.63 -14.62
CA LEU A 102 -20.42 0.34 -14.36
C LEU A 102 -20.21 0.11 -12.86
N GLU A 103 -19.40 -0.88 -12.49
CA GLU A 103 -19.15 -1.26 -11.10
C GLU A 103 -17.75 -1.88 -11.00
N PHE A 104 -16.94 -1.40 -10.06
CA PHE A 104 -15.59 -1.92 -9.83
C PHE A 104 -15.58 -2.80 -8.59
N ARG A 105 -15.33 -4.11 -8.75
CA ARG A 105 -15.38 -5.11 -7.67
C ARG A 105 -14.02 -5.38 -7.01
N SER A 106 -12.94 -4.84 -7.56
CA SER A 106 -11.59 -5.00 -7.03
C SER A 106 -10.76 -3.74 -7.21
N LYS A 107 -9.69 -3.59 -6.41
CA LYS A 107 -8.67 -2.55 -6.65
C LYS A 107 -8.06 -2.67 -8.05
N ALA A 108 -7.92 -3.88 -8.60
CA ALA A 108 -7.35 -4.09 -9.93
C ALA A 108 -8.22 -3.52 -11.05
N ASP A 109 -9.56 -3.60 -10.93
CA ASP A 109 -10.48 -2.98 -11.89
C ASP A 109 -10.36 -1.46 -11.89
N ILE A 110 -10.28 -0.86 -10.71
CA ILE A 110 -10.08 0.58 -10.52
C ILE A 110 -8.74 1.02 -11.11
N LYS A 111 -7.65 0.32 -10.80
CA LYS A 111 -6.32 0.62 -11.34
C LYS A 111 -6.33 0.64 -12.87
N ARG A 112 -6.89 -0.39 -13.50
CA ARG A 112 -7.03 -0.46 -14.97
C ARG A 112 -7.87 0.70 -15.52
N TYR A 113 -9.01 0.98 -14.90
CA TYR A 113 -9.89 2.08 -15.33
C TYR A 113 -9.21 3.46 -15.24
N LEU A 114 -8.51 3.74 -14.13
CA LEU A 114 -7.78 5.00 -13.94
C LEU A 114 -6.65 5.15 -14.96
N HIS A 115 -5.80 4.14 -15.16
CA HIS A 115 -4.73 4.21 -16.16
C HIS A 115 -5.27 4.45 -17.59
N SER A 116 -6.43 3.90 -17.95
CA SER A 116 -7.01 4.07 -19.29
C SER A 116 -7.81 5.36 -19.51
N ASN A 117 -8.40 5.95 -18.46
CA ASN A 117 -9.30 7.10 -18.60
C ASN A 117 -8.77 8.40 -17.96
N PHE A 118 -7.87 8.28 -16.99
CA PHE A 118 -7.34 9.38 -16.18
C PHE A 118 -5.82 9.20 -15.96
N PRO A 119 -4.99 9.20 -17.02
CA PRO A 119 -3.55 8.95 -16.92
C PRO A 119 -2.81 9.96 -16.03
N ASN A 120 -3.39 11.16 -15.83
CA ASN A 120 -2.84 12.21 -14.96
C ASN A 120 -3.15 12.01 -13.47
N MET A 121 -3.99 11.02 -13.10
CA MET A 121 -4.32 10.71 -11.71
C MET A 121 -3.45 9.56 -11.22
N THR A 122 -2.64 9.80 -10.18
CA THR A 122 -1.89 8.73 -9.51
C THR A 122 -2.84 7.86 -8.69
N LEU A 123 -2.53 6.56 -8.60
CA LEU A 123 -3.38 5.61 -7.87
C LEU A 123 -3.44 5.96 -6.38
N GLU A 124 -2.31 6.42 -5.86
CA GLU A 124 -2.07 6.85 -4.48
C GLU A 124 -2.94 8.06 -4.15
N ALA A 125 -2.98 9.09 -5.02
CA ALA A 125 -3.84 10.25 -4.83
C ALA A 125 -5.33 9.89 -4.88
N PHE A 126 -5.74 9.02 -5.82
CA PHE A 126 -7.14 8.55 -5.87
C PHE A 126 -7.54 7.78 -4.61
N PHE A 127 -6.72 6.84 -4.13
CA PHE A 127 -7.01 6.08 -2.91
C PHE A 127 -6.80 6.89 -1.62
N ALA A 128 -6.19 8.08 -1.67
CA ALA A 128 -6.14 9.02 -0.55
C ALA A 128 -7.43 9.87 -0.40
N LEU A 129 -8.32 9.88 -1.42
CA LEU A 129 -9.58 10.62 -1.34
C LEU A 129 -10.56 10.02 -0.31
N PHE A 130 -10.45 8.73 0.01
CA PHE A 130 -11.42 7.97 0.83
C PHE A 130 -10.78 6.73 1.47
N SER A 131 -11.39 6.17 2.52
CA SER A 131 -10.98 4.87 3.06
C SER A 131 -11.47 3.73 2.17
N TRP A 132 -10.51 2.96 1.62
CA TRP A 132 -10.85 1.71 0.93
C TRP A 132 -11.49 0.66 1.84
N MET A 133 -11.08 0.62 3.11
CA MET A 133 -11.44 -0.41 4.07
C MET A 133 -12.74 -0.03 4.80
N ILE A 134 -13.76 -0.87 4.66
CA ILE A 134 -15.08 -0.67 5.26
C ILE A 134 -15.22 -1.63 6.44
N PRO A 135 -15.31 -1.15 7.70
CA PRO A 135 -15.50 -2.00 8.88
C PRO A 135 -16.92 -2.61 8.89
N SER A 136 -17.01 -3.85 9.37
CA SER A 136 -18.28 -4.53 9.64
C SER A 136 -18.80 -4.15 11.02
N ALA A 137 -20.12 -3.98 11.13
CA ALA A 137 -20.78 -4.17 12.41
C ALA A 137 -20.61 -5.62 12.86
N GLU A 138 -20.25 -5.83 14.12
CA GLU A 138 -20.31 -7.17 14.72
C GLU A 138 -21.77 -7.50 15.00
N GLU A 139 -22.42 -8.14 14.02
CA GLU A 139 -23.60 -8.95 14.27
C GLU A 139 -23.18 -10.12 15.18
N THR A 140 -23.24 -9.90 16.50
CA THR A 140 -23.45 -10.98 17.44
C THR A 140 -24.67 -11.77 16.95
N PRO A 141 -24.63 -13.11 16.86
CA PRO A 141 -25.81 -13.87 16.52
C PRO A 141 -26.80 -13.67 17.66
N THR A 142 -27.77 -12.77 17.45
CA THR A 142 -28.86 -12.54 18.40
C THR A 142 -29.53 -13.88 18.62
N LYS A 143 -29.28 -14.45 19.79
CA LYS A 143 -30.02 -15.57 20.32
C LYS A 143 -31.43 -15.05 20.59
N VAL A 144 -32.25 -15.07 19.54
CA VAL A 144 -33.70 -14.85 19.65
C VAL A 144 -34.18 -15.89 20.63
N GLU A 145 -34.71 -15.45 21.77
CA GLU A 145 -35.28 -16.37 22.74
C GLU A 145 -36.53 -17.03 22.14
N ASP A 146 -36.74 -18.28 22.52
CA ASP A 146 -37.81 -19.10 21.97
C ASP A 146 -39.20 -18.51 22.27
N ASP A 147 -40.03 -18.39 21.24
CA ASP A 147 -41.45 -18.71 21.36
C ASP A 147 -41.92 -19.42 20.07
N ASP A 148 -41.53 -20.69 19.92
CA ASP A 148 -41.93 -21.55 18.81
C ASP A 148 -43.18 -22.36 19.16
N THR A 149 -44.33 -21.95 18.63
CA THR A 149 -45.49 -22.86 18.50
C THR A 149 -45.27 -23.75 17.27
N GLY A 150 -44.54 -24.84 17.51
CA GLY A 150 -43.73 -25.49 16.49
C GLY A 150 -44.36 -26.15 15.29
N SER A 151 -43.46 -26.57 14.38
CA SER A 151 -43.66 -27.79 13.60
C SER A 151 -42.37 -28.47 13.16
N GLN A 152 -42.41 -29.80 13.28
CA GLN A 152 -41.38 -30.77 12.94
C GLN A 152 -40.65 -30.53 11.60
N ARG A 153 -39.32 -30.81 11.57
CA ARG A 153 -38.78 -32.01 10.87
C ARG A 153 -37.26 -32.23 11.04
N LYS A 154 -36.93 -33.44 11.53
CA LYS A 154 -35.75 -34.29 11.26
C LYS A 154 -34.54 -33.66 10.51
N SER A 155 -33.32 -33.77 11.09
CA SER A 155 -32.37 -34.86 10.73
C SER A 155 -30.93 -34.73 11.31
N ARG A 156 -30.61 -35.65 12.25
CA ARG A 156 -29.35 -36.41 12.42
C ARG A 156 -28.03 -35.91 11.77
N ARG A 157 -27.03 -35.57 12.61
CA ARG A 157 -25.69 -36.22 12.81
C ARG A 157 -24.75 -35.21 13.53
N LYS A 158 -24.13 -35.53 14.67
CA LYS A 158 -22.85 -36.29 14.85
C LYS A 158 -21.75 -35.86 13.85
N SER A 159 -20.51 -35.54 14.24
CA SER A 159 -19.82 -35.54 15.54
C SER A 159 -18.33 -35.14 15.35
N VAL A 160 -17.59 -35.01 16.45
CA VAL A 160 -16.10 -34.97 16.54
C VAL A 160 -15.46 -33.63 16.15
N GLY A 161 -14.74 -33.03 17.10
CA GLY A 161 -13.91 -31.84 16.88
C GLY A 161 -12.43 -32.17 16.70
N ARG A 162 -11.60 -31.12 16.52
CA ARG A 162 -10.15 -31.21 16.66
C ARG A 162 -9.57 -29.84 17.06
N PRO A 163 -8.71 -29.75 18.09
CA PRO A 163 -8.01 -28.51 18.43
C PRO A 163 -6.73 -28.32 17.59
N ARG A 164 -6.09 -27.15 17.76
CA ARG A 164 -4.86 -26.67 17.09
C ARG A 164 -5.13 -26.11 15.67
N LYS A 165 -4.47 -25.04 15.21
CA LYS A 165 -3.13 -24.50 15.56
C LYS A 165 -3.10 -22.97 15.41
N SER A 166 -2.27 -22.30 16.20
CA SER A 166 -1.90 -20.89 16.01
C SER A 166 -0.94 -20.69 14.81
N SER A 167 -0.89 -19.43 14.35
CA SER A 167 0.07 -18.83 13.40
C SER A 167 -0.40 -18.64 11.95
N ALA A 168 -0.28 -17.40 11.50
CA ALA A 168 0.17 -17.01 10.18
C ALA A 168 0.64 -15.54 10.24
N LEU A 169 1.86 -15.32 10.75
CA LEU A 169 2.59 -14.07 10.50
C LEU A 169 2.80 -13.93 8.99
N VAL A 170 2.75 -12.70 8.49
CA VAL A 170 3.09 -12.40 7.08
C VAL A 170 4.57 -12.77 6.84
N PRO A 171 4.93 -13.39 5.70
CA PRO A 171 6.32 -13.69 5.41
C PRO A 171 7.14 -12.40 5.29
N VAL A 172 7.98 -12.15 6.31
CA VAL A 172 9.06 -11.17 6.20
C VAL A 172 10.02 -11.67 5.13
N ARG A 173 10.20 -10.89 4.05
CA ARG A 173 11.26 -11.14 3.06
C ARG A 173 12.60 -11.17 3.80
N PRO A 174 13.52 -12.11 3.51
CA PRO A 174 14.85 -12.10 4.11
C PRO A 174 15.52 -10.75 3.83
N CYS A 175 15.75 -9.96 4.87
CA CYS A 175 16.53 -8.74 4.77
C CYS A 175 18.01 -9.14 4.77
N VAL A 176 18.80 -8.61 3.83
CA VAL A 176 20.25 -8.85 3.79
C VAL A 176 20.86 -8.11 4.98
N THR A 177 21.50 -8.83 5.90
CA THR A 177 22.11 -8.20 7.08
C THR A 177 23.43 -7.51 6.71
N PRO A 178 23.88 -6.47 7.44
CA PRO A 178 25.18 -5.84 7.19
C PRO A 178 26.34 -6.84 7.13
N ASP A 179 26.33 -7.84 8.02
CA ASP A 179 27.31 -8.94 8.03
C ASP A 179 27.31 -9.82 6.77
N GLN A 180 26.20 -9.88 6.02
CA GLN A 180 26.12 -10.61 4.75
C GLN A 180 26.69 -9.77 3.60
N VAL A 181 26.41 -8.46 3.59
CA VAL A 181 26.98 -7.49 2.64
C VAL A 181 28.51 -7.51 2.75
N ALA A 182 29.05 -7.34 3.96
CA ALA A 182 30.50 -7.31 4.18
C ALA A 182 31.22 -8.61 3.81
N LYS A 183 30.57 -9.78 3.99
CA LYS A 183 31.12 -11.08 3.55
C LYS A 183 31.09 -11.24 2.04
N PHE A 184 30.09 -10.68 1.36
CA PHE A 184 29.99 -10.74 -0.09
C PHE A 184 30.96 -9.74 -0.77
N ASP A 185 31.19 -8.57 -0.17
CA ASP A 185 32.24 -7.63 -0.60
C ASP A 185 33.61 -8.33 -0.68
N ALA A 186 34.03 -8.99 0.40
CA ALA A 186 35.30 -9.73 0.46
C ALA A 186 35.37 -10.90 -0.55
N TYR A 187 34.24 -11.46 -0.97
CA TYR A 187 34.18 -12.45 -2.05
C TYR A 187 34.33 -11.80 -3.43
N LEU A 188 33.69 -10.65 -3.66
CA LEU A 188 33.80 -9.89 -4.91
C LEU A 188 35.23 -9.37 -5.17
N ASP A 189 36.03 -9.15 -4.13
CA ASP A 189 37.41 -8.66 -4.25
C ASP A 189 38.41 -9.75 -4.64
N ASN A 190 38.18 -11.01 -4.23
CA ASN A 190 38.99 -12.16 -4.67
C ASN A 190 38.49 -12.81 -5.98
N LEU A 191 37.44 -12.25 -6.61
CA LEU A 191 36.73 -12.91 -7.71
C LEU A 191 37.56 -12.99 -9.01
N ASP A 192 38.40 -11.99 -9.30
CA ASP A 192 39.24 -11.99 -10.50
C ASP A 192 40.34 -13.09 -10.42
N ASP A 193 40.98 -13.27 -9.27
CA ASP A 193 41.99 -14.32 -9.01
C ASP A 193 41.43 -15.74 -9.19
N MET A 194 40.12 -15.94 -8.98
CA MET A 194 39.46 -17.24 -9.14
C MET A 194 39.13 -17.60 -10.59
N LEU A 195 39.24 -16.65 -11.53
CA LEU A 195 38.72 -16.80 -12.90
C LEU A 195 39.81 -17.12 -13.95
N ASP A 196 41.05 -17.33 -13.54
CA ASP A 196 42.18 -17.67 -14.42
C ASP A 196 42.71 -19.09 -14.12
N MET A 197 42.77 -19.95 -15.15
CA MET A 197 43.17 -21.36 -15.02
C MET A 197 43.99 -21.86 -16.25
N PRO A 198 45.07 -22.63 -16.06
CA PRO A 198 45.87 -23.23 -17.14
C PRO A 198 45.31 -24.58 -17.63
N HIS A 199 45.63 -24.96 -18.88
CA HIS A 199 45.10 -26.14 -19.57
C HIS A 199 46.15 -27.26 -19.77
N THR A 200 45.71 -28.52 -19.80
CA THR A 200 46.48 -29.70 -20.25
C THR A 200 45.59 -30.72 -20.97
N GLU A 201 46.05 -31.26 -22.10
CA GLU A 201 45.31 -32.18 -22.99
C GLU A 201 45.99 -33.57 -23.05
N THR A 202 45.25 -34.62 -23.43
CA THR A 202 45.79 -35.92 -23.92
C THR A 202 44.74 -36.65 -24.77
N THR A 203 45.21 -37.39 -25.80
CA THR A 203 44.46 -37.87 -26.97
C THR A 203 44.10 -39.38 -26.98
N ALA A 204 43.31 -39.79 -27.99
CA ALA A 204 42.62 -41.08 -28.16
C ALA A 204 43.42 -42.23 -28.84
N SER A 205 42.77 -43.38 -29.10
CA SER A 205 43.25 -44.46 -30.00
C SER A 205 42.14 -45.46 -30.42
N ASP A 206 42.19 -45.95 -31.67
CA ASP A 206 41.18 -46.80 -32.35
C ASP A 206 41.50 -48.32 -32.41
N HIS A 207 40.55 -49.17 -32.87
CA HIS A 207 40.63 -49.99 -34.11
C HIS A 207 39.48 -51.03 -34.34
N ALA A 208 39.25 -51.44 -35.59
CA ALA A 208 38.34 -52.55 -36.01
C ALA A 208 39.01 -53.59 -36.94
N THR A 209 38.30 -54.60 -37.50
CA THR A 209 38.40 -55.11 -38.92
C THR A 209 37.39 -56.24 -39.27
N CYS A 210 37.14 -56.39 -40.61
CA CYS A 210 36.88 -57.59 -41.44
C CYS A 210 35.43 -58.03 -41.75
N ALA A 211 35.12 -58.77 -42.85
CA ALA A 211 35.53 -58.78 -44.29
C ALA A 211 35.12 -60.10 -44.98
N SER A 212 34.58 -60.08 -46.22
CA SER A 212 34.57 -61.26 -47.15
C SER A 212 34.21 -60.92 -48.62
N ALA A 213 34.47 -61.88 -49.53
CA ALA A 213 34.88 -61.74 -50.95
C ALA A 213 33.80 -61.81 -52.07
N LEU A 214 34.09 -61.24 -53.27
CA LEU A 214 33.43 -61.52 -54.58
C LEU A 214 34.34 -61.23 -55.83
N ASP A 215 33.84 -61.61 -57.02
CA ASP A 215 34.54 -62.00 -58.28
C ASP A 215 35.24 -60.91 -59.17
N ALA A 216 36.12 -61.37 -60.06
CA ALA A 216 37.25 -60.64 -60.66
C ALA A 216 36.95 -59.64 -61.80
N GLU A 217 35.90 -59.83 -62.61
CA GLU A 217 35.56 -58.83 -63.66
C GLU A 217 34.97 -57.54 -63.04
N SER A 218 34.36 -57.66 -61.86
CA SER A 218 33.89 -56.52 -61.07
C SER A 218 35.04 -55.67 -60.51
N ILE A 219 36.18 -56.29 -60.19
CA ILE A 219 37.30 -55.65 -59.47
C ILE A 219 37.85 -54.42 -60.19
N GLU A 220 37.98 -54.45 -61.52
CA GLU A 220 38.54 -53.30 -62.27
C GLU A 220 37.59 -52.11 -62.33
N CYS A 221 36.27 -52.37 -62.31
CA CYS A 221 35.26 -51.33 -62.11
C CYS A 221 35.35 -50.75 -60.69
N CYS A 222 35.47 -51.62 -59.68
CA CYS A 222 35.61 -51.22 -58.29
C CYS A 222 36.86 -50.35 -58.07
N LYS A 223 38.02 -50.69 -58.66
CA LYS A 223 39.25 -49.88 -58.58
C LYS A 223 39.05 -48.45 -59.09
N LYS A 224 38.38 -48.28 -60.23
CA LYS A 224 38.10 -46.94 -60.81
C LYS A 224 37.17 -46.13 -59.91
N LYS A 225 36.09 -46.74 -59.41
CA LYS A 225 35.14 -46.07 -58.52
C LYS A 225 35.77 -45.71 -57.17
N LEU A 226 36.54 -46.63 -56.58
CA LEU A 226 37.29 -46.36 -55.34
C LEU A 226 38.31 -45.23 -55.55
N SER A 227 39.01 -45.20 -56.69
CA SER A 227 39.95 -44.13 -57.02
C SER A 227 39.28 -42.76 -57.14
N SER A 228 38.04 -42.68 -57.64
CA SER A 228 37.29 -41.42 -57.67
C SER A 228 36.81 -40.97 -56.28
N LEU A 229 36.46 -41.91 -55.39
CA LEU A 229 36.06 -41.58 -54.01
C LEU A 229 37.27 -41.14 -53.16
N LEU A 230 38.40 -41.83 -53.30
CA LEU A 230 39.66 -41.47 -52.62
C LEU A 230 40.35 -40.21 -53.18
N ALA A 231 39.80 -39.60 -54.24
CA ALA A 231 40.23 -38.30 -54.73
C ALA A 231 39.59 -37.13 -53.95
N LEU A 232 38.57 -37.40 -53.12
CA LEU A 232 38.00 -36.43 -52.17
C LEU A 232 38.91 -36.28 -50.95
N ASP A 233 38.89 -35.12 -50.31
CA ASP A 233 39.53 -34.93 -49.01
C ASP A 233 38.76 -35.68 -47.91
N PHE A 234 39.47 -36.14 -46.87
CA PHE A 234 38.89 -37.00 -45.84
C PHE A 234 37.63 -36.42 -45.16
N PRO A 235 37.56 -35.14 -44.77
CA PRO A 235 36.33 -34.54 -44.23
C PRO A 235 35.14 -34.58 -45.21
N SER A 236 35.35 -34.23 -46.49
CA SER A 236 34.29 -34.30 -47.51
C SER A 236 33.87 -35.75 -47.82
N LEU A 237 34.83 -36.68 -47.82
CA LEU A 237 34.55 -38.10 -48.00
C LEU A 237 33.70 -38.63 -46.85
N VAL A 238 34.09 -38.39 -45.60
CA VAL A 238 33.38 -38.82 -44.38
C VAL A 238 31.99 -38.16 -44.26
N SER A 239 31.82 -36.96 -44.80
CA SER A 239 30.52 -36.26 -44.87
C SER A 239 29.62 -36.72 -46.04
N SER A 240 30.10 -37.63 -46.90
CA SER A 240 29.33 -38.19 -48.02
C SER A 240 28.54 -39.44 -47.61
N ASN A 241 27.48 -39.77 -48.35
CA ASN A 241 26.76 -41.03 -48.15
C ASN A 241 27.54 -42.27 -48.67
N ASP A 242 28.68 -42.06 -49.34
CA ASP A 242 29.40 -43.09 -50.09
C ASP A 242 30.49 -43.78 -49.23
N VAL A 243 30.66 -43.37 -47.97
CA VAL A 243 31.67 -43.91 -47.03
C VAL A 243 31.56 -45.42 -46.84
N ALA A 244 30.34 -45.95 -46.68
CA ALA A 244 30.13 -47.39 -46.58
C ALA A 244 30.49 -48.11 -47.89
N GLU A 245 30.30 -47.46 -49.04
CA GLU A 245 30.68 -48.00 -50.35
C GLU A 245 32.21 -48.06 -50.51
N VAL A 246 32.97 -47.09 -49.97
CA VAL A 246 34.45 -47.14 -49.94
C VAL A 246 34.98 -48.43 -49.32
N ALA A 247 34.43 -48.86 -48.18
CA ALA A 247 34.86 -50.10 -47.52
C ALA A 247 34.41 -51.38 -48.25
N ILE A 248 33.22 -51.35 -48.87
CA ILE A 248 32.73 -52.46 -49.72
C ILE A 248 33.62 -52.63 -50.96
N LEU A 249 33.91 -51.52 -51.66
CA LEU A 249 34.80 -51.51 -52.82
C LEU A 249 36.22 -51.94 -52.45
N ALA A 250 36.75 -51.48 -51.32
CA ALA A 250 38.06 -51.91 -50.83
C ALA A 250 38.09 -53.42 -50.52
N SER A 251 37.05 -53.94 -49.87
CA SER A 251 36.89 -55.37 -49.58
C SER A 251 36.82 -56.21 -50.86
N GLN A 252 36.11 -55.74 -51.88
CA GLN A 252 36.02 -56.42 -53.19
C GLN A 252 37.35 -56.40 -53.95
N ILE A 253 38.12 -55.31 -53.89
CA ILE A 253 39.41 -55.20 -54.59
C ILE A 253 40.48 -56.09 -53.92
N ARG A 254 40.42 -56.29 -52.60
CA ARG A 254 41.38 -57.13 -51.84
C ARG A 254 41.45 -58.59 -52.31
N GLU A 255 40.48 -59.06 -53.08
CA GLU A 255 40.43 -60.41 -53.66
C GLU A 255 41.23 -60.56 -54.96
N ASP A 256 41.82 -59.48 -55.50
CA ASP A 256 42.66 -59.52 -56.69
C ASP A 256 44.03 -60.21 -56.41
N PRO A 257 44.32 -61.35 -57.05
CA PRO A 257 45.57 -62.09 -56.82
C PRO A 257 46.83 -61.36 -57.33
N ASN A 258 46.68 -60.24 -58.05
CA ASN A 258 47.81 -59.45 -58.59
C ASN A 258 48.25 -58.29 -57.66
N LEU A 259 47.64 -58.14 -56.48
CA LEU A 259 47.99 -57.07 -55.54
C LEU A 259 49.35 -57.27 -54.87
N THR A 260 50.10 -56.17 -54.73
CA THR A 260 51.29 -56.11 -53.89
C THR A 260 50.93 -56.00 -52.40
N VAL A 261 51.85 -56.39 -51.52
CA VAL A 261 51.68 -56.32 -50.05
C VAL A 261 51.37 -54.89 -49.57
N ASP A 262 51.99 -53.88 -50.17
CA ASP A 262 51.73 -52.46 -49.88
C ASP A 262 50.31 -52.03 -50.28
N GLN A 263 49.83 -52.44 -51.46
CA GLN A 263 48.45 -52.17 -51.89
C GLN A 263 47.44 -52.87 -50.99
N LEU A 264 47.71 -54.10 -50.56
CA LEU A 264 46.84 -54.84 -49.64
C LEU A 264 46.74 -54.14 -48.27
N PHE A 265 47.86 -53.61 -47.74
CA PHE A 265 47.87 -52.83 -46.51
C PHE A 265 47.09 -51.52 -46.66
N LYS A 266 47.28 -50.80 -47.78
CA LYS A 266 46.53 -49.56 -48.08
C LYS A 266 45.03 -49.82 -48.21
N LEU A 267 44.61 -50.90 -48.88
CA LEU A 267 43.20 -51.29 -48.96
C LEU A 267 42.62 -51.64 -47.59
N LYS A 268 43.38 -52.30 -46.71
CA LYS A 268 42.97 -52.55 -45.32
C LYS A 268 42.78 -51.25 -44.53
N LEU A 269 43.59 -50.22 -44.77
CA LEU A 269 43.39 -48.90 -44.17
C LEU A 269 42.14 -48.20 -44.73
N VAL A 270 41.88 -48.32 -46.03
CA VAL A 270 40.68 -47.79 -46.68
C VAL A 270 39.40 -48.47 -46.16
N GLU A 271 39.45 -49.76 -45.82
CA GLU A 271 38.36 -50.50 -45.16
C GLU A 271 38.03 -49.97 -43.75
N GLN A 272 38.97 -49.28 -43.08
CA GLN A 272 38.73 -48.63 -41.78
C GLN A 272 38.10 -47.23 -41.90
N VAL A 273 38.02 -46.65 -43.09
CA VAL A 273 37.50 -45.28 -43.31
C VAL A 273 36.10 -45.04 -42.72
N PRO A 274 35.13 -45.98 -42.74
CA PRO A 274 33.84 -45.76 -42.07
C PRO A 274 33.95 -45.59 -40.57
N LEU A 275 34.73 -46.45 -39.90
CA LEU A 275 34.88 -46.41 -38.43
C LEU A 275 35.68 -45.17 -38.00
N ALA A 276 36.78 -44.87 -38.69
CA ALA A 276 37.55 -43.65 -38.47
C ALA A 276 36.74 -42.39 -38.80
N GLY A 277 35.81 -42.48 -39.76
CA GLY A 277 34.89 -41.39 -40.13
C GLY A 277 33.84 -41.10 -39.06
N GLU A 278 33.24 -42.14 -38.47
CA GLU A 278 32.31 -42.01 -37.34
C GLU A 278 33.01 -41.34 -36.14
N ALA A 279 34.18 -41.85 -35.74
CA ALA A 279 35.00 -41.25 -34.68
C ALA A 279 35.45 -39.82 -35.00
N PHE A 280 35.75 -39.50 -36.27
CA PHE A 280 36.10 -38.15 -36.70
C PHE A 280 34.91 -37.17 -36.59
N LEU A 281 33.70 -37.60 -36.96
CA LEU A 281 32.49 -36.76 -36.82
C LEU A 281 32.11 -36.56 -35.36
N GLU A 282 32.17 -37.61 -34.52
CA GLU A 282 31.93 -37.51 -33.08
C GLU A 282 32.94 -36.56 -32.41
N ALA A 283 34.23 -36.68 -32.75
CA ALA A 283 35.26 -35.78 -32.26
C ALA A 283 35.04 -34.33 -32.74
N LYS A 284 34.62 -34.13 -34.00
CA LYS A 284 34.31 -32.81 -34.54
C LYS A 284 33.11 -32.16 -33.86
N GLU A 285 32.01 -32.90 -33.67
CA GLU A 285 30.84 -32.43 -32.93
C GLU A 285 31.19 -32.10 -31.48
N SER A 286 32.03 -32.92 -30.84
CA SER A 286 32.54 -32.68 -29.49
C SER A 286 33.38 -31.40 -29.38
N ILE A 287 34.22 -31.11 -30.39
CA ILE A 287 34.99 -29.86 -30.48
C ILE A 287 34.04 -28.66 -30.67
N GLU A 288 33.10 -28.73 -31.61
CA GLU A 288 32.12 -27.66 -31.84
C GLU A 288 31.25 -27.39 -30.60
N GLU A 289 30.90 -28.42 -29.83
CA GLU A 289 30.18 -28.27 -28.56
C GLU A 289 31.07 -27.70 -27.43
N ALA A 290 32.35 -28.09 -27.38
CA ALA A 290 33.32 -27.55 -26.42
C ALA A 290 33.60 -26.06 -26.68
N ASP A 291 33.82 -25.66 -27.93
CA ASP A 291 34.00 -24.26 -28.34
C ASP A 291 32.78 -23.41 -27.98
N LYS A 292 31.57 -23.93 -28.24
CA LYS A 292 30.32 -23.26 -27.85
C LYS A 292 30.21 -23.08 -26.33
N ARG A 293 30.49 -24.12 -25.54
CA ARG A 293 30.48 -24.03 -24.07
C ARG A 293 31.55 -23.07 -23.54
N MET A 294 32.72 -23.01 -24.18
CA MET A 294 33.78 -22.06 -23.84
C MET A 294 33.33 -20.62 -24.13
N ALA A 295 32.71 -20.37 -25.29
CA ALA A 295 32.15 -19.06 -25.63
C ALA A 295 31.07 -18.62 -24.64
N ASP A 296 30.15 -19.50 -24.26
CA ASP A 296 29.11 -19.22 -23.24
C ASP A 296 29.72 -18.91 -21.86
N LEU A 297 30.86 -19.52 -21.50
CA LEU A 297 31.55 -19.28 -20.24
C LEU A 297 32.32 -17.94 -20.27
N GLN A 298 33.00 -17.62 -21.37
CA GLN A 298 33.66 -16.33 -21.57
C GLN A 298 32.64 -15.18 -21.57
N ALA A 299 31.47 -15.37 -22.19
CA ALA A 299 30.38 -14.39 -22.12
C ALA A 299 29.94 -14.12 -20.67
N LYS A 300 29.78 -15.15 -19.85
CA LYS A 300 29.46 -15.00 -18.41
C LYS A 300 30.59 -14.35 -17.61
N LYS A 301 31.87 -14.62 -17.93
CA LYS A 301 33.02 -13.92 -17.32
C LYS A 301 32.94 -12.40 -17.59
N LEU A 302 32.47 -12.00 -18.78
CA LEU A 302 32.26 -10.59 -19.15
C LEU A 302 31.02 -9.93 -18.51
N GLU A 303 30.05 -10.70 -18.01
CA GLU A 303 28.89 -10.14 -17.28
C GLU A 303 29.25 -9.75 -15.83
N ILE A 304 30.23 -10.42 -15.22
CA ILE A 304 30.64 -10.23 -13.81
C ILE A 304 30.96 -8.76 -13.45
N PRO A 305 31.74 -7.99 -14.23
CA PRO A 305 32.00 -6.58 -13.94
C PRO A 305 30.74 -5.72 -13.92
N THR A 306 29.77 -6.01 -14.79
CA THR A 306 28.49 -5.29 -14.85
C THR A 306 27.67 -5.56 -13.59
N LEU A 307 27.56 -6.83 -13.16
CA LEU A 307 26.88 -7.20 -11.93
C LEU A 307 27.58 -6.62 -10.67
N LYS A 308 28.93 -6.61 -10.64
CA LYS A 308 29.70 -5.98 -9.54
C LYS A 308 29.41 -4.47 -9.44
N LYS A 309 29.27 -3.77 -10.57
CA LYS A 309 28.86 -2.36 -10.61
C LYS A 309 27.43 -2.15 -10.10
N GLU A 310 26.46 -2.92 -10.60
CA GLU A 310 25.06 -2.84 -10.15
C GLU A 310 24.91 -3.09 -8.65
N TYR A 311 25.60 -4.12 -8.12
CA TYR A 311 25.61 -4.43 -6.69
C TYR A 311 26.09 -3.24 -5.84
N ASN A 312 27.18 -2.59 -6.25
CA ASN A 312 27.72 -1.43 -5.55
C ASN A 312 26.75 -0.22 -5.60
N GLU A 313 26.11 0.04 -6.74
CA GLU A 313 25.08 1.09 -6.85
C GLU A 313 23.85 0.81 -5.98
N LEU A 314 23.41 -0.46 -5.87
CA LEU A 314 22.30 -0.83 -4.99
C LEU A 314 22.68 -0.68 -3.51
N LYS A 315 23.93 -1.02 -3.15
CA LYS A 315 24.47 -0.90 -1.79
C LYS A 315 24.54 0.56 -1.32
N GLU A 316 24.96 1.47 -2.21
CA GLU A 316 24.96 2.92 -1.95
C GLU A 316 23.52 3.45 -1.73
N LYS A 317 22.61 3.15 -2.65
CA LYS A 317 21.17 3.54 -2.55
C LYS A 317 20.49 2.96 -1.30
N LEU A 318 20.89 1.77 -0.85
CA LEU A 318 20.41 1.18 0.40
C LEU A 318 20.90 1.98 1.61
N SER A 319 22.18 2.39 1.60
CA SER A 319 22.77 3.20 2.67
C SER A 319 22.14 4.59 2.77
N GLU A 320 21.84 5.22 1.63
CA GLU A 320 21.09 6.49 1.55
C GLU A 320 19.70 6.36 2.17
N ARG A 321 18.98 5.27 1.84
CA ARG A 321 17.62 5.01 2.36
C ARG A 321 17.57 4.65 3.84
N GLU A 322 18.60 3.99 4.36
CA GLU A 322 18.76 3.75 5.80
C GLU A 322 18.87 5.09 6.55
N ALA A 323 19.71 6.02 6.04
CA ALA A 323 19.87 7.35 6.63
C ALA A 323 18.59 8.22 6.53
N GLU A 324 17.86 8.17 5.40
CA GLU A 324 16.56 8.85 5.25
C GLU A 324 15.51 8.31 6.26
N MET A 325 15.52 7.00 6.52
CA MET A 325 14.66 6.34 7.49
C MET A 325 15.00 6.73 8.94
N ASP A 326 16.27 6.86 9.29
CA ASP A 326 16.72 7.35 10.59
C ASP A 326 16.29 8.81 10.82
N ILE A 327 16.50 9.70 9.84
CA ILE A 327 16.07 11.11 9.90
C ILE A 327 14.54 11.22 10.07
N SER A 328 13.78 10.38 9.35
CA SER A 328 12.33 10.31 9.46
C SER A 328 11.89 9.82 10.85
N THR A 329 12.58 8.82 11.41
CA THR A 329 12.30 8.27 12.73
C THR A 329 12.54 9.30 13.85
N LEU A 330 13.62 10.09 13.74
CA LEU A 330 13.89 11.21 14.65
C LEU A 330 12.81 12.31 14.54
N SER A 331 12.35 12.61 13.32
CA SER A 331 11.30 13.61 13.07
C SER A 331 9.95 13.20 13.66
N ILE A 332 9.57 11.92 13.54
CA ILE A 332 8.36 11.35 14.17
C ILE A 332 8.42 11.51 15.70
N LYS A 333 9.57 11.19 16.31
CA LYS A 333 9.75 11.30 17.77
C LYS A 333 9.60 12.74 18.28
N GLU A 334 10.10 13.74 17.55
CA GLU A 334 9.91 15.15 17.88
C GLU A 334 8.43 15.54 17.80
N ILE A 335 7.70 15.08 16.77
CA ILE A 335 6.24 15.29 16.65
C ILE A 335 5.50 14.67 17.85
N ASP A 336 5.85 13.47 18.28
CA ASP A 336 5.26 12.82 19.46
C ASP A 336 5.48 13.61 20.75
N ASP A 337 6.68 14.18 20.94
CA ASP A 337 6.99 15.03 22.09
C ASP A 337 6.21 16.36 22.05
N GLN A 338 6.02 16.96 20.88
CA GLN A 338 5.14 18.14 20.69
C GLN A 338 3.66 17.81 20.97
N ILE A 339 3.16 16.67 20.48
CA ILE A 339 1.81 16.17 20.77
C ILE A 339 1.62 16.00 22.28
N ARG A 340 2.59 15.42 22.99
CA ARG A 340 2.55 15.28 24.46
C ARG A 340 2.45 16.63 25.16
N GLN A 341 3.21 17.64 24.72
CA GLN A 341 3.13 18.99 25.28
C GLN A 341 1.76 19.66 25.03
N LEU A 342 1.20 19.50 23.83
CA LEU A 342 -0.12 20.05 23.49
C LEU A 342 -1.24 19.36 24.29
N GLN A 343 -1.17 18.04 24.49
CA GLN A 343 -2.10 17.32 25.35
C GLN A 343 -2.02 17.77 26.81
N LEU A 344 -0.82 18.03 27.34
CA LEU A 344 -0.64 18.59 28.69
C LEU A 344 -1.27 19.99 28.82
N LYS A 345 -1.02 20.88 27.85
CA LYS A 345 -1.63 22.22 27.80
C LYS A 345 -3.16 22.15 27.73
N ARG A 346 -3.71 21.29 26.86
CA ARG A 346 -5.15 21.03 26.75
C ARG A 346 -5.74 20.63 28.10
N ASN A 347 -5.16 19.62 28.75
CA ASN A 347 -5.68 19.11 30.03
C ASN A 347 -5.70 20.20 31.12
N ARG A 348 -4.66 21.04 31.21
CA ARG A 348 -4.60 22.18 32.14
C ARG A 348 -5.71 23.21 31.88
N ILE A 349 -5.97 23.52 30.61
CA ILE A 349 -7.05 24.45 30.21
C ILE A 349 -8.42 23.84 30.52
N SER A 350 -8.64 22.56 30.21
CA SER A 350 -9.88 21.84 30.51
C SER A 350 -10.21 21.84 32.00
N SER A 351 -9.23 21.58 32.88
CA SER A 351 -9.47 21.63 34.33
C SER A 351 -9.80 23.04 34.84
N ALA A 352 -9.17 24.08 34.28
CA ALA A 352 -9.46 25.47 34.65
C ALA A 352 -10.86 25.91 34.21
N LEU A 353 -11.28 25.49 33.00
CA LEU A 353 -12.62 25.75 32.48
C LEU A 353 -13.70 25.06 33.34
N GLU A 354 -13.46 23.82 33.79
CA GLU A 354 -14.38 23.12 34.69
C GLU A 354 -14.55 23.85 36.04
N THR A 355 -13.47 24.38 36.62
CA THR A 355 -13.56 25.20 37.85
C THR A 355 -14.33 26.50 37.62
N MET A 356 -14.03 27.22 36.53
CA MET A 356 -14.74 28.47 36.19
C MET A 356 -16.24 28.24 35.94
N GLN A 357 -16.61 27.10 35.36
CA GLN A 357 -18.01 26.74 35.15
C GLN A 357 -18.73 26.49 36.49
N LYS A 358 -18.11 25.78 37.44
CA LYS A 358 -18.66 25.58 38.79
C LYS A 358 -18.84 26.91 39.55
N ASP A 359 -17.86 27.82 39.45
CA ASP A 359 -17.95 29.14 40.08
C ASP A 359 -19.06 30.01 39.46
N LYS A 360 -19.21 29.96 38.13
CA LYS A 360 -20.33 30.60 37.42
C LYS A 360 -21.68 30.07 37.88
N ASP A 361 -21.83 28.75 37.99
CA ASP A 361 -23.10 28.13 38.40
C ASP A 361 -23.45 28.50 39.86
N LYS A 362 -22.44 28.51 40.75
CA LYS A 362 -22.59 29.02 42.13
C LYS A 362 -23.07 30.47 42.15
N LEU A 363 -22.37 31.38 41.46
CA LEU A 363 -22.74 32.80 41.40
C LEU A 363 -24.15 33.02 40.80
N THR A 364 -24.53 32.20 39.81
CA THR A 364 -25.88 32.25 39.20
C THR A 364 -26.96 31.86 40.21
N SER A 365 -26.69 30.85 41.06
CA SER A 365 -27.61 30.46 42.14
C SER A 365 -27.73 31.54 43.23
N GLU A 366 -26.63 32.18 43.63
CA GLU A 366 -26.60 33.28 44.59
C GLU A 366 -27.37 34.50 44.05
N LEU A 367 -27.16 34.85 42.78
CA LEU A 367 -27.88 35.93 42.10
C LEU A 367 -29.39 35.68 42.05
N SER A 368 -29.82 34.45 41.75
CA SER A 368 -31.24 34.05 41.78
C SER A 368 -31.85 34.23 43.17
N ASN A 369 -31.15 33.79 44.22
CA ASN A 369 -31.60 33.93 45.61
C ASN A 369 -31.74 35.41 46.03
N VAL A 370 -30.81 36.28 45.62
CA VAL A 370 -30.89 37.72 45.87
C VAL A 370 -32.06 38.36 45.10
N ALA A 371 -32.25 38.02 43.81
CA ALA A 371 -33.35 38.52 43.00
C ALA A 371 -34.73 38.14 43.57
N ASN A 372 -34.87 36.91 44.06
CA ASN A 372 -36.08 36.44 44.74
C ASN A 372 -36.32 37.22 46.05
N SER A 373 -35.25 37.45 46.83
CA SER A 373 -35.32 38.22 48.09
C SER A 373 -35.74 39.68 47.87
N ILE A 374 -35.19 40.34 46.85
CA ILE A 374 -35.60 41.71 46.44
C ILE A 374 -37.07 41.71 46.05
N SER A 375 -37.51 40.73 45.26
CA SER A 375 -38.91 40.63 44.81
C SER A 375 -39.88 40.51 45.99
N THR A 376 -39.55 39.70 47.00
CA THR A 376 -40.32 39.60 48.26
C THR A 376 -40.40 40.94 48.99
N ILE A 377 -39.27 41.61 49.22
CA ILE A 377 -39.22 42.90 49.93
C ILE A 377 -40.00 43.99 49.17
N VAL A 378 -39.92 44.02 47.84
CA VAL A 378 -40.69 44.96 47.01
C VAL A 378 -42.20 44.73 47.16
N ASN A 379 -42.64 43.47 47.16
CA ASN A 379 -44.05 43.12 47.37
C ASN A 379 -44.54 43.52 48.79
N GLU A 380 -43.73 43.31 49.82
CA GLU A 380 -44.02 43.75 51.19
C GLU A 380 -44.14 45.27 51.29
N ILE A 381 -43.21 46.02 50.69
CA ILE A 381 -43.23 47.49 50.65
C ILE A 381 -44.48 47.99 49.91
N GLN A 382 -44.82 47.44 48.75
CA GLN A 382 -46.02 47.82 47.99
C GLN A 382 -47.32 47.58 48.80
N SER A 383 -47.41 46.44 49.50
CA SER A 383 -48.51 46.13 50.41
C SER A 383 -48.62 47.14 51.55
N GLY A 384 -47.49 47.45 52.20
CA GLY A 384 -47.42 48.47 53.26
C GLY A 384 -47.81 49.87 52.79
N LEU A 385 -47.35 50.29 51.61
CA LEU A 385 -47.72 51.57 50.99
C LEU A 385 -49.22 51.65 50.68
N SER A 386 -49.81 50.57 50.18
CA SER A 386 -51.26 50.50 49.91
C SER A 386 -52.10 50.66 51.20
N GLN A 387 -51.59 50.17 52.33
CA GLN A 387 -52.25 50.35 53.63
C GLN A 387 -51.97 51.72 54.29
N LYS A 388 -50.95 52.48 53.85
CA LYS A 388 -50.47 53.69 54.53
C LYS A 388 -51.57 54.69 54.85
N SER A 389 -52.43 55.02 53.89
CA SER A 389 -53.55 55.96 54.08
C SER A 389 -54.50 55.54 55.21
N LYS A 390 -54.77 54.23 55.36
CA LYS A 390 -55.59 53.68 56.45
C LYS A 390 -54.91 53.86 57.82
N TRP A 391 -53.59 53.69 57.88
CA TRP A 391 -52.80 53.92 59.09
C TRP A 391 -52.72 55.41 59.45
N ASP A 392 -52.51 56.29 58.47
CA ASP A 392 -52.47 57.74 58.67
C ASP A 392 -53.82 58.29 59.16
N LEU A 393 -54.94 57.84 58.57
CA LEU A 393 -56.29 58.19 59.04
C LEU A 393 -56.57 57.69 60.47
N LYS A 394 -56.18 56.44 60.77
CA LYS A 394 -56.30 55.86 62.13
C LYS A 394 -55.45 56.64 63.14
N LYS A 395 -54.24 57.06 62.75
CA LYS A 395 -53.35 57.90 63.56
C LYS A 395 -53.99 59.26 63.84
N ALA A 396 -54.49 59.95 62.81
CA ALA A 396 -55.16 61.24 62.96
C ALA A 396 -56.41 61.17 63.86
N ASN A 397 -57.23 60.12 63.72
CA ASN A 397 -58.39 59.87 64.59
C ASN A 397 -57.96 59.68 66.05
N ASN A 398 -56.95 58.84 66.30
CA ASN A 398 -56.44 58.59 67.64
C ASN A 398 -55.83 59.85 68.28
N VAL A 399 -55.06 60.65 67.52
CA VAL A 399 -54.51 61.93 67.99
C VAL A 399 -55.63 62.88 68.43
N ARG A 400 -56.71 62.99 67.63
CA ARG A 400 -57.88 63.81 68.01
C ARG A 400 -58.53 63.31 69.30
N ARG A 401 -58.76 62.00 69.43
CA ARG A 401 -59.35 61.39 70.64
C ARG A 401 -58.47 61.58 71.87
N VAL A 402 -57.15 61.56 71.73
CA VAL A 402 -56.21 61.87 72.83
C VAL A 402 -56.35 63.33 73.26
N ALA A 403 -56.43 64.27 72.32
CA ALA A 403 -56.65 65.69 72.63
C ALA A 403 -58.01 65.94 73.32
N GLU A 404 -59.10 65.35 72.80
CA GLU A 404 -60.44 65.42 73.41
C GLU A 404 -60.47 64.85 74.84
N ILE A 405 -59.74 63.77 75.10
CA ILE A 405 -59.61 63.20 76.45
C ILE A 405 -58.80 64.15 77.34
N GLN A 406 -57.66 64.66 76.87
CA GLN A 406 -56.83 65.59 77.65
C GLN A 406 -57.59 66.86 78.02
N GLU A 407 -58.35 67.46 77.10
CA GLU A 407 -59.19 68.64 77.34
C GLU A 407 -60.24 68.39 78.44
N LYS A 408 -60.90 67.22 78.43
CA LYS A 408 -61.85 66.82 79.49
C LYS A 408 -61.20 66.64 80.87
N PHE A 409 -59.90 66.37 80.95
CA PHE A 409 -59.17 66.34 82.21
C PHE A 409 -58.56 67.70 82.59
N VAL A 410 -58.41 68.64 81.64
CA VAL A 410 -58.03 70.03 81.95
C VAL A 410 -59.14 70.75 82.71
N THR A 411 -60.42 70.51 82.41
CA THR A 411 -61.54 71.12 83.16
C THR A 411 -61.64 70.66 84.62
N LEU A 412 -61.05 69.52 84.97
CA LEU A 412 -60.94 69.05 86.36
C LEU A 412 -59.78 69.73 87.12
N ARG A 413 -58.86 70.40 86.43
CA ARG A 413 -57.69 71.06 87.04
C ARG A 413 -58.12 72.38 87.69
N GLY A 414 -58.45 72.30 88.98
CA GLY A 414 -58.99 73.42 89.77
C GLY A 414 -60.24 73.04 90.56
N LEU A 415 -60.76 71.82 90.36
CA LEU A 415 -61.83 71.28 91.19
C LEU A 415 -61.27 70.97 92.59
N THR A 416 -61.69 71.74 93.59
CA THR A 416 -61.45 71.48 95.02
C THR A 416 -62.75 71.06 95.69
N PHE A 417 -62.66 70.10 96.62
CA PHE A 417 -63.79 69.56 97.38
C PHE A 417 -64.09 70.38 98.64
#